data_AF-A0A0S8EL67-F1
#
_entry.id   AF-A0A0S8EL67-F1
#
_cell.length_a   1.000
_cell.length_b   1.000
_cell.length_c   1.000
_cell.angle_alpha   90.00
_cell.angle_beta   90.00
_cell.angle_gamma   90.00
#
_symmetry.space_group_name_H-M   'P 1'
#
loop_
_entity.id
_entity.type
_entity.pdbx_description
1 polymer ?
#
loop_
_entity_poly.entity_id
_entity_poly.type
_entity_poly.pdbx_seq_one_letter_code
_entity_poly.pdbx_strand_id
1 'polypeptide(L)'
;MLLAFRAAASEFSVVQHNFSAFGSEYGQDTIYVKDERMRIESMRENKLDSVTLVDGELNKVYRLDKRTDTVKSIELREWLAESYKAYRFSTFAAYYYRDKLDHLKTMKQMGEESVAGQATIKYRLPQSPHVKDTGPEDLPILWISQKTGTPVRYQNTVGHGRFTTVKTWDSPVPGPQLASLFEMPRDSMTVPSVPRTVFAFSNEHGSHLLALGDVGDPEGVSTAVCEDGKRYALKHLGKQGADPKKDSGRDVVQNFRFLEGNVYKVRSGFAGGDRNCLIATADFFAGRQVLKVGRSFASSSKAGCSPSYRQRIERLRARKVVRCVLLARVENQSVLALEFERRPKDALATVVLVGPEHQTFWDLPGRDDGQSTWRVDDGGHFKPGDLSVLFAFSHESFTELGIAWVGVEGTSLSYLRPKGGRFFLYRNDYRYHAPR
;
A
#
# COMPACT_ATOMS: atom_id res chain seq x y z
N MET A 1 -18.48 3.13 -2.85
CA MET A 1 -17.90 2.25 -1.81
C MET A 1 -18.52 0.85 -1.80
N LEU A 2 -19.84 0.70 -1.65
CA LEU A 2 -20.52 -0.62 -1.71
C LEU A 2 -20.30 -1.40 -3.03
N LEU A 3 -20.25 -0.70 -4.18
CA LEU A 3 -19.96 -1.30 -5.49
C LEU A 3 -18.50 -1.77 -5.65
N ALA A 4 -17.54 -1.04 -5.08
CA ALA A 4 -16.13 -1.47 -5.01
C ALA A 4 -15.96 -2.66 -4.04
N PHE A 5 -16.74 -2.70 -2.96
CA PHE A 5 -16.84 -3.83 -2.02
C PHE A 5 -17.34 -5.12 -2.70
N ARG A 6 -18.33 -5.00 -3.60
CA ARG A 6 -18.84 -6.15 -4.37
C ARG A 6 -17.89 -6.60 -5.47
N ALA A 7 -17.22 -5.67 -6.16
CA ALA A 7 -16.29 -5.96 -7.26
C ALA A 7 -15.02 -6.70 -6.82
N ALA A 8 -14.58 -6.55 -5.56
CA ALA A 8 -13.43 -7.27 -5.03
C ALA A 8 -13.65 -8.79 -4.86
N ALA A 9 -14.88 -9.30 -5.03
CA ALA A 9 -15.22 -10.71 -4.72
C ALA A 9 -14.63 -11.73 -5.72
N SER A 10 -14.37 -11.36 -6.97
CA SER A 10 -13.90 -12.31 -7.99
C SER A 10 -12.39 -12.54 -7.99
N GLU A 11 -11.64 -11.84 -7.12
CA GLU A 11 -10.18 -11.86 -7.15
C GLU A 11 -9.55 -12.74 -6.07
N PHE A 12 -10.25 -13.10 -5.00
CA PHE A 12 -9.66 -13.85 -3.89
C PHE A 12 -9.63 -15.36 -4.11
N SER A 13 -8.60 -16.03 -3.61
CA SER A 13 -8.64 -17.49 -3.45
C SER A 13 -9.63 -17.81 -2.35
N VAL A 14 -10.65 -18.61 -2.66
CA VAL A 14 -11.67 -19.01 -1.69
C VAL A 14 -11.04 -20.03 -0.75
N VAL A 15 -10.92 -19.66 0.53
CA VAL A 15 -10.81 -20.64 1.60
C VAL A 15 -12.16 -20.65 2.31
N GLN A 16 -13.04 -21.57 1.88
CA GLN A 16 -14.34 -21.69 2.49
C GLN A 16 -14.16 -22.26 3.89
N HIS A 17 -14.71 -21.56 4.89
CA HIS A 17 -14.60 -21.95 6.28
C HIS A 17 -15.99 -21.97 6.89
N ASN A 18 -16.43 -23.13 7.37
CA ASN A 18 -17.66 -23.21 8.15
C ASN A 18 -17.27 -23.14 9.63
N PHE A 19 -17.65 -22.04 10.30
CA PHE A 19 -17.45 -21.90 11.73
C PHE A 19 -18.69 -22.42 12.46
N SER A 20 -18.49 -23.27 13.45
CA SER A 20 -19.50 -23.55 14.48
C SER A 20 -18.86 -23.39 15.85
N ALA A 21 -19.14 -22.28 16.53
CA ALA A 21 -19.05 -22.23 17.99
C ALA A 21 -20.44 -22.58 18.53
N PHE A 22 -20.55 -23.54 19.45
CA PHE A 22 -21.83 -24.12 19.86
C PHE A 22 -22.80 -23.11 20.48
N GLY A 23 -24.08 -23.28 20.14
CA GLY A 23 -25.21 -22.39 20.44
C GLY A 23 -25.63 -21.67 19.16
N SER A 24 -26.79 -22.01 18.59
CA SER A 24 -27.34 -21.63 17.27
C SER A 24 -27.49 -20.13 16.96
N GLU A 25 -26.85 -19.25 17.72
CA GLU A 25 -26.99 -17.79 17.65
C GLU A 25 -25.70 -17.06 17.23
N TYR A 26 -24.54 -17.74 17.24
CA TYR A 26 -23.26 -17.13 16.86
C TYR A 26 -22.85 -17.47 15.43
N GLY A 27 -22.59 -16.41 14.67
CA GLY A 27 -22.45 -16.45 13.23
C GLY A 27 -21.32 -17.31 12.64
N GLN A 28 -21.47 -17.68 11.38
CA GLN A 28 -20.42 -18.30 10.57
C GLN A 28 -19.60 -17.24 9.86
N ASP A 29 -18.27 -17.26 9.97
CA ASP A 29 -17.45 -16.37 9.17
C ASP A 29 -16.94 -17.07 7.89
N THR A 30 -16.48 -16.35 6.89
CA THR A 30 -15.73 -16.91 5.77
C THR A 30 -14.59 -15.97 5.45
N ILE A 31 -13.37 -16.50 5.42
CA ILE A 31 -12.15 -15.69 5.29
C ILE A 31 -11.54 -15.97 3.92
N TYR A 32 -11.32 -14.90 3.17
CA TYR A 32 -10.65 -14.91 1.89
C TYR A 32 -9.35 -14.14 2.02
N VAL A 33 -8.28 -14.69 1.46
CA VAL A 33 -6.95 -14.09 1.57
C VAL A 33 -6.32 -14.05 0.18
N LYS A 34 -5.69 -12.92 -0.13
CA LYS A 34 -4.86 -12.76 -1.33
C LYS A 34 -3.85 -11.64 -1.09
N ASP A 35 -2.57 -11.95 -1.26
CA ASP A 35 -1.48 -10.99 -1.04
C ASP A 35 -1.64 -10.30 0.34
N GLU A 36 -1.43 -8.99 0.46
CA GLU A 36 -1.62 -8.26 1.72
C GLU A 36 -3.09 -7.96 2.08
N ARG A 37 -4.06 -8.56 1.38
CA ARG A 37 -5.49 -8.30 1.58
C ARG A 37 -6.24 -9.49 2.14
N MET A 38 -7.14 -9.21 3.07
CA MET A 38 -8.05 -10.20 3.65
C MET A 38 -9.48 -9.70 3.56
N ARG A 39 -10.42 -10.59 3.24
CA ARG A 39 -11.86 -10.35 3.33
C ARG A 39 -12.44 -11.32 4.31
N ILE A 40 -13.30 -10.85 5.21
CA ILE A 40 -14.01 -11.66 6.19
C ILE A 40 -15.49 -11.39 5.98
N GLU A 41 -16.26 -12.42 5.71
CA GLU A 41 -17.72 -12.36 5.63
C GLU A 41 -18.31 -13.00 6.87
N SER A 42 -19.00 -12.23 7.71
CA SER A 42 -19.69 -12.77 8.88
C SER A 42 -21.16 -13.00 8.54
N MET A 43 -21.64 -14.20 8.78
CA MET A 43 -23.01 -14.66 8.57
C MET A 43 -23.68 -14.84 9.92
N ARG A 44 -24.90 -14.32 10.14
CA ARG A 44 -25.73 -14.61 11.32
C ARG A 44 -27.06 -15.18 10.84
N GLU A 45 -27.53 -16.27 11.44
CA GLU A 45 -28.79 -16.93 11.02
C GLU A 45 -28.82 -17.24 9.50
N ASN A 46 -27.70 -17.70 8.94
CA ASN A 46 -27.51 -17.97 7.51
C ASN A 46 -27.68 -16.73 6.59
N LYS A 47 -27.59 -15.51 7.13
CA LYS A 47 -27.60 -14.26 6.37
C LYS A 47 -26.31 -13.49 6.58
N LEU A 48 -25.80 -12.84 5.53
CA LEU A 48 -24.61 -11.99 5.63
C LEU A 48 -24.88 -10.79 6.56
N ASP A 49 -24.22 -10.76 7.71
CA ASP A 49 -24.34 -9.76 8.78
C ASP A 49 -23.32 -8.63 8.59
N SER A 50 -22.07 -8.96 8.25
CA SER A 50 -21.05 -7.95 7.94
C SER A 50 -19.98 -8.44 6.98
N VAL A 51 -19.28 -7.50 6.33
CA VAL A 51 -18.09 -7.78 5.52
C VAL A 51 -16.95 -6.90 6.01
N THR A 52 -15.82 -7.50 6.38
CA THR A 52 -14.60 -6.79 6.73
C THR A 52 -13.56 -6.98 5.63
N LEU A 53 -13.04 -5.89 5.09
CA LEU A 53 -11.90 -5.88 4.18
C LEU A 53 -10.71 -5.31 4.94
N VAL A 54 -9.64 -6.08 5.00
CA VAL A 54 -8.36 -5.67 5.54
C VAL A 54 -7.41 -5.44 4.38
N ASP A 55 -6.80 -4.25 4.33
CA ASP A 55 -5.78 -3.90 3.37
C ASP A 55 -4.47 -3.61 4.13
N GLY A 56 -3.55 -4.56 4.09
CA GLY A 56 -2.24 -4.49 4.74
C GLY A 56 -1.31 -3.46 4.11
N GLU A 57 -1.47 -3.16 2.82
CA GLU A 57 -0.68 -2.12 2.13
C GLU A 57 -1.13 -0.73 2.58
N LEU A 58 -2.44 -0.52 2.69
CA LEU A 58 -3.02 0.74 3.13
C LEU A 58 -3.05 0.90 4.66
N ASN A 59 -2.69 -0.14 5.42
CA ASN A 59 -2.82 -0.20 6.87
C ASN A 59 -4.24 0.17 7.35
N LYS A 60 -5.26 -0.25 6.60
CA LYS A 60 -6.67 0.10 6.85
C LYS A 60 -7.56 -1.14 6.89
N VAL A 61 -8.61 -1.05 7.69
CA VAL A 61 -9.71 -2.01 7.74
C VAL A 61 -11.00 -1.30 7.42
N TYR A 62 -11.78 -1.85 6.50
CA TYR A 62 -13.11 -1.37 6.14
C TYR A 62 -14.14 -2.41 6.58
N ARG A 63 -15.11 -2.00 7.39
CA ARG A 63 -16.20 -2.88 7.81
C ARG A 63 -17.52 -2.36 7.32
N LEU A 64 -18.18 -3.15 6.47
CA LEU A 64 -19.58 -2.97 6.07
C LEU A 64 -20.48 -3.72 7.04
N ASP A 65 -21.33 -2.98 7.75
CA ASP A 65 -22.42 -3.52 8.54
C ASP A 65 -23.67 -3.64 7.65
N LYS A 66 -24.17 -4.85 7.42
CA LYS A 66 -25.29 -5.07 6.49
C LYS A 66 -26.64 -4.67 7.06
N ARG A 67 -26.77 -4.59 8.39
CA ARG A 67 -28.03 -4.21 9.05
C ARG A 67 -28.29 -2.71 8.91
N THR A 68 -27.23 -1.93 8.97
CA THR A 68 -27.28 -0.46 8.87
C THR A 68 -26.89 0.09 7.50
N ASP A 69 -26.36 -0.78 6.62
CA ASP A 69 -25.74 -0.42 5.34
C ASP A 69 -24.66 0.66 5.48
N THR A 70 -23.94 0.65 6.61
CA THR A 70 -22.85 1.61 6.88
C THR A 70 -21.49 0.99 6.72
N VAL A 71 -20.54 1.78 6.20
CA VAL A 71 -19.13 1.39 6.13
C VAL A 71 -18.33 2.23 7.10
N LYS A 72 -17.58 1.57 7.97
CA LYS A 72 -16.60 2.20 8.86
C LYS A 72 -15.19 1.87 8.39
N SER A 73 -14.29 2.84 8.44
CA SER A 73 -12.85 2.61 8.31
C SER A 73 -12.20 2.68 9.69
N ILE A 74 -11.23 1.81 9.92
CA ILE A 74 -10.46 1.70 11.17
C ILE A 74 -9.00 1.51 10.76
N GLU A 75 -8.05 2.10 11.49
CA GLU A 75 -6.63 1.77 11.29
C GLU A 75 -6.41 0.28 11.55
N LEU A 76 -5.60 -0.38 10.73
CA LEU A 76 -5.34 -1.82 10.88
C LEU A 76 -4.79 -2.15 12.26
N ARG A 77 -3.89 -1.32 12.78
CA ARG A 77 -3.33 -1.50 14.13
C ARG A 77 -4.39 -1.38 15.22
N GLU A 78 -5.30 -0.42 15.10
CA GLU A 78 -6.42 -0.23 16.05
C GLU A 78 -7.38 -1.40 15.99
N TRP A 79 -7.78 -1.81 14.77
CA TRP A 79 -8.66 -2.94 14.57
C TRP A 79 -8.05 -4.25 15.08
N LEU A 80 -6.76 -4.49 14.85
CA LEU A 80 -6.04 -5.64 15.39
C LEU A 80 -6.00 -5.59 16.92
N ALA A 81 -5.73 -4.43 17.53
CA ALA A 81 -5.72 -4.27 18.99
C ALA A 81 -7.10 -4.50 19.61
N GLU A 82 -8.16 -3.96 19.00
CA GLU A 82 -9.55 -4.17 19.44
C GLU A 82 -10.00 -5.62 19.28
N SER A 83 -9.69 -6.22 18.13
CA SER A 83 -10.10 -7.58 17.84
C SER A 83 -9.30 -8.58 18.70
N TYR A 84 -8.08 -8.25 19.09
CA TYR A 84 -7.29 -9.01 20.06
C TYR A 84 -7.84 -8.87 21.49
N LYS A 85 -8.20 -7.64 21.92
CA LYS A 85 -8.91 -7.40 23.20
C LYS A 85 -10.17 -8.24 23.34
N ALA A 86 -10.94 -8.35 22.26
CA ALA A 86 -12.21 -9.05 22.26
C ALA A 86 -12.06 -10.58 22.17
N TYR A 87 -10.84 -11.12 21.98
CA TYR A 87 -10.63 -12.55 21.73
C TYR A 87 -11.46 -13.11 20.55
N ARG A 88 -11.90 -12.23 19.63
CA ARG A 88 -12.79 -12.53 18.51
C ARG A 88 -12.02 -12.50 17.21
N PHE A 89 -12.25 -13.49 16.33
CA PHE A 89 -11.89 -13.56 14.88
C PHE A 89 -10.44 -13.22 14.46
N SER A 90 -9.66 -12.62 15.35
CA SER A 90 -8.49 -11.82 15.08
C SER A 90 -7.23 -12.62 15.12
N THR A 91 -7.21 -13.83 15.69
CA THR A 91 -5.95 -14.55 15.78
C THR A 91 -5.43 -14.97 14.43
N PHE A 92 -6.33 -15.24 13.46
CA PHE A 92 -5.92 -15.49 12.08
C PHE A 92 -5.41 -14.21 11.40
N ALA A 93 -6.13 -13.11 11.50
CA ALA A 93 -5.69 -11.82 10.95
C ALA A 93 -4.41 -11.29 11.64
N ALA A 94 -4.31 -11.45 12.95
CA ALA A 94 -3.17 -11.05 13.76
C ALA A 94 -1.97 -11.95 13.48
N TYR A 95 -2.18 -13.25 13.21
CA TYR A 95 -1.13 -14.11 12.69
C TYR A 95 -0.69 -13.73 11.27
N TYR A 96 -1.66 -13.42 10.40
CA TYR A 96 -1.42 -13.03 9.01
C TYR A 96 -0.63 -11.72 8.93
N TYR A 97 -1.02 -10.74 9.75
CA TYR A 97 -0.39 -9.44 9.89
C TYR A 97 0.57 -9.37 11.10
N ARG A 98 1.13 -10.50 11.54
CA ARG A 98 1.95 -10.57 12.77
C ARG A 98 3.17 -9.67 12.73
N ASP A 99 3.72 -9.45 11.54
CA ASP A 99 4.88 -8.59 11.34
C ASP A 99 4.56 -7.11 11.64
N LYS A 100 3.27 -6.75 11.64
CA LYS A 100 2.74 -5.43 12.04
C LYS A 100 2.40 -5.34 13.53
N LEU A 101 2.52 -6.43 14.28
CA LEU A 101 2.18 -6.53 15.71
C LEU A 101 3.39 -6.95 16.53
N ASP A 102 4.12 -5.98 17.08
CA ASP A 102 5.35 -6.23 17.84
C ASP A 102 5.19 -7.24 18.98
N HIS A 103 4.02 -7.28 19.62
CA HIS A 103 3.75 -8.21 20.71
C HIS A 103 3.62 -9.66 20.25
N LEU A 104 3.24 -9.97 19.00
CA LEU A 104 3.17 -11.36 18.53
C LEU A 104 4.54 -11.97 18.19
N LYS A 105 5.60 -11.16 18.19
CA LYS A 105 6.98 -11.65 18.06
C LYS A 105 7.43 -12.47 19.30
N THR A 106 6.67 -12.44 20.39
CA THR A 106 6.98 -13.14 21.65
C THR A 106 6.16 -14.43 21.85
N MET A 107 5.58 -14.99 20.78
CA MET A 107 4.92 -16.31 20.84
C MET A 107 5.88 -17.37 21.39
N LYS A 108 5.41 -18.16 22.36
CA LYS A 108 6.21 -19.22 22.98
C LYS A 108 5.89 -20.55 22.33
N GLN A 109 6.90 -21.20 21.74
CA GLN A 109 6.77 -22.58 21.27
C GLN A 109 6.53 -23.52 22.47
N MET A 110 5.48 -24.33 22.37
CA MET A 110 5.03 -25.24 23.41
C MET A 110 5.40 -26.70 23.11
N GLY A 111 5.66 -27.02 21.84
CA GLY A 111 6.00 -28.37 21.38
C GLY A 111 5.49 -28.64 19.97
N GLU A 112 5.55 -29.89 19.56
CA GLU A 112 5.04 -30.37 18.28
C GLU A 112 3.83 -31.27 18.50
N GLU A 113 2.86 -31.23 17.59
CA GLU A 113 1.63 -32.02 17.66
C GLU A 113 1.16 -32.37 16.24
N SER A 114 0.46 -33.50 16.08
CA SER A 114 -0.23 -33.79 14.82
C SER A 114 -1.66 -33.26 14.87
N VAL A 115 -2.04 -32.45 13.90
CA VAL A 115 -3.41 -31.92 13.77
C VAL A 115 -3.94 -32.31 12.41
N ALA A 116 -5.04 -33.06 12.37
CA ALA A 116 -5.66 -33.56 11.14
C ALA A 116 -4.66 -34.25 10.20
N GLY A 117 -3.73 -35.03 10.76
CA GLY A 117 -2.69 -35.75 10.00
C GLY A 117 -1.52 -34.88 9.53
N GLN A 118 -1.48 -33.59 9.86
CA GLN A 118 -0.36 -32.70 9.55
C GLN A 118 0.57 -32.55 10.77
N ALA A 119 1.89 -32.59 10.54
CA ALA A 119 2.86 -32.23 11.56
C ALA A 119 2.81 -30.71 11.80
N THR A 120 2.62 -30.30 13.05
CA THR A 120 2.46 -28.89 13.42
C THR A 120 3.32 -28.51 14.61
N ILE A 121 3.73 -27.23 14.68
CA ILE A 121 4.32 -26.63 15.86
C ILE A 121 3.24 -25.87 16.61
N LYS A 122 3.13 -26.14 17.91
CA LYS A 122 2.18 -25.52 18.83
C LYS A 122 2.80 -24.29 19.47
N TYR A 123 2.15 -23.15 19.34
CA TYR A 123 2.57 -21.87 19.91
C TYR A 123 1.52 -21.36 20.87
N ARG A 124 1.98 -20.83 22.01
CA ARG A 124 1.17 -20.02 22.92
C ARG A 124 1.34 -18.55 22.57
N LEU A 125 0.23 -17.86 22.38
CA LEU A 125 0.22 -16.41 22.15
C LEU A 125 0.46 -15.67 23.46
N PRO A 126 1.14 -14.51 23.40
CA PRO A 126 1.39 -13.69 24.57
C PRO A 126 0.10 -13.02 25.07
N GLN A 127 0.06 -12.70 26.36
CA GLN A 127 -1.08 -11.99 26.94
C GLN A 127 -1.30 -10.65 26.23
N SER A 128 -2.57 -10.33 25.94
CA SER A 128 -2.93 -9.01 25.45
C SER A 128 -2.61 -7.96 26.52
N PRO A 129 -1.87 -6.88 26.21
CA PRO A 129 -1.58 -5.81 27.16
C PRO A 129 -2.85 -5.11 27.68
N HIS A 130 -3.99 -5.42 27.08
CA HIS A 130 -5.29 -4.83 27.37
C HIS A 130 -6.26 -5.77 28.09
N VAL A 131 -5.86 -7.02 28.34
CA VAL A 131 -6.65 -7.97 29.13
C VAL A 131 -5.92 -8.20 30.44
N LYS A 132 -6.43 -7.57 31.51
CA LYS A 132 -5.95 -7.82 32.87
C LYS A 132 -6.49 -9.16 33.36
N ASP A 133 -5.70 -9.86 34.18
CA ASP A 133 -6.14 -11.06 34.92
C ASP A 133 -6.49 -12.31 34.09
N THR A 134 -5.79 -12.55 32.97
CA THR A 134 -5.80 -13.88 32.33
C THR A 134 -4.62 -14.72 32.82
N GLY A 135 -4.92 -15.88 33.41
CA GLY A 135 -3.90 -16.84 33.77
C GLY A 135 -3.21 -17.41 32.53
N PRO A 136 -1.97 -17.93 32.64
CA PRO A 136 -1.23 -18.50 31.51
C PRO A 136 -1.94 -19.67 30.80
N GLU A 137 -2.89 -20.32 31.48
CA GLU A 137 -3.79 -21.36 30.99
C GLU A 137 -4.93 -20.85 30.09
N ASP A 138 -5.29 -19.57 30.20
CA ASP A 138 -6.33 -18.92 29.39
C ASP A 138 -5.75 -18.20 28.16
N LEU A 139 -4.45 -18.38 27.89
CA LEU A 139 -3.82 -17.78 26.72
C LEU A 139 -4.14 -18.57 25.43
N PRO A 140 -4.38 -17.88 24.31
CA PRO A 140 -4.66 -18.56 23.06
C PRO A 140 -3.49 -19.42 22.56
N ILE A 141 -3.83 -20.52 21.90
CA ILE A 141 -2.87 -21.46 21.31
C ILE A 141 -3.11 -21.53 19.81
N LEU A 142 -2.03 -21.53 19.04
CA LEU A 142 -2.02 -21.63 17.58
C LEU A 142 -1.12 -22.79 17.16
N TRP A 143 -1.60 -23.62 16.25
CA TRP A 143 -0.82 -24.68 15.63
C TRP A 143 -0.51 -24.28 14.19
N ILE A 144 0.76 -24.37 13.81
CA ILE A 144 1.26 -23.99 12.48
C ILE A 144 1.81 -25.24 11.81
N SER A 145 1.39 -25.51 10.58
CA SER A 145 1.92 -26.61 9.77
C SER A 145 3.42 -26.45 9.59
N GLN A 146 4.19 -27.48 9.92
CA GLN A 146 5.62 -27.50 9.62
C GLN A 146 5.87 -27.48 8.10
N LYS A 147 4.97 -28.11 7.33
CA LYS A 147 5.12 -28.23 5.87
C LYS A 147 4.84 -26.92 5.13
N THR A 148 3.81 -26.18 5.53
CA THR A 148 3.37 -24.98 4.79
C THR A 148 3.66 -23.68 5.53
N GLY A 149 3.98 -23.75 6.83
CA GLY A 149 4.14 -22.58 7.68
C GLY A 149 2.84 -21.82 7.91
N THR A 150 1.67 -22.44 7.70
CA THR A 150 0.36 -21.80 7.82
C THR A 150 -0.42 -22.33 9.03
N PRO A 151 -1.34 -21.55 9.62
CA PRO A 151 -2.16 -22.02 10.75
C PRO A 151 -3.02 -23.22 10.36
N VAL A 152 -3.06 -24.25 11.22
CA VAL A 152 -3.85 -25.49 11.06
C VAL A 152 -4.85 -25.70 12.20
N ARG A 153 -4.58 -25.15 13.39
CA ARG A 153 -5.57 -25.08 14.47
C ARG A 153 -5.38 -23.84 15.34
N TYR A 154 -6.45 -23.39 15.94
CA TYR A 154 -6.47 -22.35 16.96
C TYR A 154 -7.36 -22.77 18.11
N GLN A 155 -6.92 -22.51 19.33
CA GLN A 155 -7.68 -22.74 20.54
C GLN A 155 -7.65 -21.48 21.37
N ASN A 156 -8.82 -21.09 21.87
CA ASN A 156 -8.93 -20.05 22.86
C ASN A 156 -9.70 -20.55 24.06
N THR A 157 -9.19 -20.24 25.25
CA THR A 157 -9.80 -20.61 26.51
C THR A 157 -10.17 -19.32 27.23
N VAL A 158 -11.45 -19.12 27.54
CA VAL A 158 -11.93 -17.92 28.22
C VAL A 158 -12.58 -18.32 29.56
N GLY A 159 -12.28 -17.56 30.61
CA GLY A 159 -12.91 -17.68 31.92
C GLY A 159 -12.45 -18.90 32.72
N HIS A 160 -11.14 -19.11 32.87
CA HIS A 160 -10.53 -20.19 33.66
C HIS A 160 -10.96 -21.59 33.20
N GLY A 161 -10.79 -21.88 31.91
CA GLY A 161 -11.15 -23.20 31.36
C GLY A 161 -12.64 -23.45 31.12
N ARG A 162 -13.54 -22.53 31.49
CA ARG A 162 -15.00 -22.74 31.35
C ARG A 162 -15.48 -22.72 29.90
N PHE A 163 -14.82 -21.97 29.02
CA PHE A 163 -15.19 -21.90 27.61
C PHE A 163 -13.96 -22.13 26.74
N THR A 164 -13.91 -23.28 26.05
CA THR A 164 -12.85 -23.56 25.08
C THR A 164 -13.43 -23.52 23.67
N THR A 165 -12.96 -22.58 22.86
CA THR A 165 -13.22 -22.59 21.41
C THR A 165 -12.04 -23.24 20.71
N VAL A 166 -12.26 -24.38 20.07
CA VAL A 166 -11.28 -25.03 19.20
C VAL A 166 -11.70 -24.85 17.75
N LYS A 167 -10.76 -24.43 16.90
CA LYS A 167 -10.93 -24.28 15.46
C LYS A 167 -9.83 -25.06 14.76
N THR A 168 -10.20 -25.96 13.86
CA THR A 168 -9.26 -26.71 13.02
C THR A 168 -9.55 -26.36 11.55
N TRP A 169 -8.50 -26.24 10.74
CA TRP A 169 -8.61 -25.93 9.32
C TRP A 169 -8.31 -27.19 8.49
N ASP A 170 -9.27 -27.62 7.67
CA ASP A 170 -9.21 -28.87 6.90
C ASP A 170 -8.22 -28.82 5.71
N SER A 171 -7.89 -27.61 5.24
CA SER A 171 -6.90 -27.36 4.20
C SER A 171 -5.90 -26.30 4.69
N PRO A 172 -4.59 -26.48 4.48
CA PRO A 172 -3.61 -25.44 4.79
C PRO A 172 -3.94 -24.20 3.94
N VAL A 173 -4.04 -23.06 4.60
CA VAL A 173 -4.25 -21.78 3.92
C VAL A 173 -3.10 -21.55 2.94
N PRO A 174 -3.35 -21.12 1.69
CA PRO A 174 -2.28 -20.60 0.83
C PRO A 174 -1.71 -19.33 1.47
N GLY A 175 -0.62 -19.47 2.22
CA GLY A 175 0.28 -18.36 2.54
C GLY A 175 1.38 -18.28 1.50
N PRO A 176 2.22 -17.22 1.51
CA PRO A 176 3.56 -17.35 0.93
C PRO A 176 4.18 -18.64 1.51
N GLN A 177 4.81 -19.48 0.69
CA GLN A 177 5.42 -20.72 1.18
C GLN A 177 6.50 -20.37 2.21
N LEU A 178 6.21 -20.53 3.51
CA LEU A 178 7.09 -20.14 4.61
C LEU A 178 8.03 -21.26 5.07
N ALA A 179 8.01 -22.43 4.40
CA ALA A 179 8.81 -23.60 4.79
C ALA A 179 10.33 -23.36 4.72
N SER A 180 10.80 -22.39 3.92
CA SER A 180 12.22 -22.04 3.80
C SER A 180 12.72 -21.03 4.85
N LEU A 181 11.86 -20.53 5.75
CA LEU A 181 12.21 -19.51 6.75
C LEU A 181 12.62 -20.08 8.11
N PHE A 182 12.44 -21.37 8.34
CA PHE A 182 12.71 -22.01 9.64
C PHE A 182 14.04 -22.79 9.70
N GLU A 183 14.77 -22.91 8.60
CA GLU A 183 16.12 -23.53 8.57
C GLU A 183 17.28 -22.52 8.49
N MET A 184 16.99 -21.21 8.48
CA MET A 184 18.05 -20.20 8.37
C MET A 184 18.67 -19.83 9.74
N PRO A 185 20.00 -19.62 9.81
CA PRO A 185 20.65 -19.10 11.01
C PRO A 185 19.98 -17.79 11.48
N ARG A 186 19.84 -17.63 12.80
CA ARG A 186 19.15 -16.50 13.46
C ARG A 186 19.71 -15.10 13.14
N ASP A 187 20.79 -14.99 12.37
CA ASP A 187 21.46 -13.72 12.05
C ASP A 187 21.08 -13.11 10.69
N SER A 188 20.09 -13.65 9.96
CA SER A 188 19.76 -13.10 8.62
C SER A 188 18.26 -13.00 8.29
N MET A 189 17.40 -12.71 9.27
CA MET A 189 16.03 -12.24 8.99
C MET A 189 16.00 -10.71 8.92
N THR A 190 16.21 -10.16 7.72
CA THR A 190 15.73 -8.80 7.44
C THR A 190 14.21 -8.85 7.26
N VAL A 191 13.51 -8.22 8.20
CA VAL A 191 12.08 -7.89 8.16
C VAL A 191 11.70 -7.31 6.79
N PRO A 192 10.47 -7.51 6.26
CA PRO A 192 10.02 -6.75 5.10
C PRO A 192 10.05 -5.27 5.49
N SER A 193 11.10 -4.60 5.02
CA SER A 193 11.43 -3.24 5.38
C SER A 193 10.28 -2.31 5.02
N VAL A 194 10.11 -1.24 5.81
CA VAL A 194 9.63 0.08 5.33
C VAL A 194 10.00 0.23 3.85
N PRO A 195 9.14 0.78 2.96
CA PRO A 195 9.51 0.96 1.56
C PRO A 195 10.93 1.48 1.52
N ARG A 196 11.86 0.71 0.93
CA ARG A 196 13.30 1.06 0.90
C ARG A 196 13.59 2.27 0.03
N THR A 197 12.56 3.09 -0.18
CA THR A 197 12.49 4.24 -1.04
C THR A 197 11.51 5.27 -0.47
N VAL A 198 11.87 6.53 -0.65
CA VAL A 198 11.08 7.71 -0.28
C VAL A 198 11.35 8.79 -1.32
N PHE A 199 10.39 9.69 -1.52
CA PHE A 199 10.68 10.90 -2.28
C PHE A 199 11.50 11.88 -1.44
N ALA A 200 12.35 12.62 -2.14
CA ALA A 200 13.13 13.72 -1.60
C ALA A 200 13.04 14.90 -2.56
N PHE A 201 13.34 16.10 -2.08
CA PHE A 201 13.54 17.26 -2.95
C PHE A 201 14.94 17.83 -2.77
N SER A 202 15.46 18.44 -3.84
CA SER A 202 16.80 19.01 -3.82
C SER A 202 16.82 20.46 -3.33
N ASN A 203 17.96 20.86 -2.73
CA ASN A 203 18.22 22.26 -2.42
C ASN A 203 18.40 23.09 -3.72
N GLU A 204 18.61 24.40 -3.59
CA GLU A 204 18.70 25.34 -4.73
C GLU A 204 19.77 24.96 -5.76
N HIS A 205 20.86 24.34 -5.32
CA HIS A 205 21.97 23.96 -6.21
C HIS A 205 21.92 22.50 -6.66
N GLY A 206 21.00 21.69 -6.13
CA GLY A 206 20.99 20.24 -6.40
C GLY A 206 22.14 19.47 -5.77
N SER A 207 22.83 20.04 -4.78
CA SER A 207 23.96 19.40 -4.10
C SER A 207 23.54 18.52 -2.92
N HIS A 208 22.35 18.78 -2.37
CA HIS A 208 21.78 18.04 -1.25
C HIS A 208 20.31 17.72 -1.53
N LEU A 209 19.86 16.59 -1.00
CA LEU A 209 18.47 16.13 -1.02
C LEU A 209 17.96 16.00 0.41
N LEU A 210 16.72 16.42 0.64
CA LEU A 210 16.00 16.23 1.91
C LEU A 210 14.86 15.24 1.69
N ALA A 211 14.87 14.14 2.44
CA ALA A 211 13.80 13.14 2.38
C ALA A 211 12.49 13.71 2.96
N LEU A 212 11.38 13.48 2.25
CA LEU A 212 10.04 13.93 2.66
C LEU A 212 9.38 13.04 3.72
N GLY A 213 9.99 11.90 4.04
CA GLY A 213 9.46 10.96 5.01
C GLY A 213 10.51 9.97 5.49
N ASP A 214 10.05 9.01 6.29
CA ASP A 214 10.91 7.95 6.78
C ASP A 214 11.23 6.92 5.68
N VAL A 215 12.50 6.52 5.67
CA VAL A 215 13.08 5.52 4.76
C VAL A 215 13.50 4.24 5.50
N GLY A 216 13.31 4.19 6.82
CA GLY A 216 13.62 3.05 7.68
C GLY A 216 15.11 2.91 7.98
N ASP A 217 15.94 2.77 6.94
CA ASP A 217 17.41 2.73 7.02
C ASP A 217 18.03 3.90 6.23
N PRO A 218 18.20 5.08 6.88
CA PRO A 218 18.75 6.25 6.21
C PRO A 218 20.20 6.08 5.74
N GLU A 219 21.01 5.30 6.44
CA GLU A 219 22.42 5.10 6.08
C GLU A 219 22.58 4.19 4.86
N GLY A 220 21.68 3.21 4.69
CA GLY A 220 21.64 2.32 3.53
C GLY A 220 21.21 2.99 2.22
N VAL A 221 20.59 4.17 2.28
CA VAL A 221 20.18 4.93 1.10
C VAL A 221 21.39 5.54 0.39
N SER A 222 21.61 5.12 -0.85
CA SER A 222 22.83 5.41 -1.58
C SER A 222 22.62 5.90 -3.01
N THR A 223 21.37 5.90 -3.50
CA THR A 223 21.06 6.28 -4.88
C THR A 223 19.82 7.17 -4.93
N ALA A 224 19.85 8.20 -5.79
CA ALA A 224 18.68 8.96 -6.21
C ALA A 224 18.44 8.80 -7.71
N VAL A 225 17.17 8.86 -8.11
CA VAL A 225 16.78 9.19 -9.48
C VAL A 225 15.89 10.42 -9.45
N CYS A 226 16.30 11.47 -10.16
CA CYS A 226 15.61 12.75 -10.16
C CYS A 226 14.83 12.96 -11.46
N GLU A 227 14.07 14.05 -11.50
CA GLU A 227 13.27 14.50 -12.62
C GLU A 227 13.98 14.58 -13.99
N ASP A 228 15.31 14.67 -14.01
CA ASP A 228 16.10 14.72 -15.24
C ASP A 228 16.43 13.32 -15.80
N GLY A 229 15.92 12.26 -15.15
CA GLY A 229 16.11 10.88 -15.55
C GLY A 229 17.53 10.36 -15.28
N LYS A 230 18.31 11.01 -14.42
CA LYS A 230 19.68 10.58 -14.08
C LYS A 230 19.76 9.95 -12.71
N ARG A 231 20.73 9.04 -12.56
CA ARG A 231 21.13 8.44 -11.29
C ARG A 231 22.20 9.29 -10.61
N TYR A 232 22.04 9.47 -9.32
CA TYR A 232 23.00 10.17 -8.46
C TYR A 232 23.40 9.29 -7.29
N ALA A 233 24.71 9.14 -7.07
CA ALA A 233 25.22 8.50 -5.87
C ALA A 233 25.07 9.46 -4.68
N LEU A 234 24.57 8.92 -3.56
CA LEU A 234 24.30 9.67 -2.35
C LEU A 234 25.28 9.31 -1.23
N LYS A 235 25.41 10.23 -0.29
CA LYS A 235 25.99 10.00 1.04
C LYS A 235 25.04 10.61 2.06
N HIS A 236 24.52 9.80 2.99
CA HIS A 236 23.76 10.30 4.13
C HIS A 236 24.67 11.18 5.01
N LEU A 237 24.16 12.35 5.41
CA LEU A 237 24.87 13.29 6.28
C LEU A 237 24.33 13.30 7.71
N GLY A 238 23.21 12.63 7.95
CA GLY A 238 22.48 12.67 9.22
C GLY A 238 21.08 13.26 9.08
N LYS A 239 20.42 13.41 10.23
CA LYS A 239 19.10 14.02 10.34
C LYS A 239 19.25 15.49 10.74
N GLN A 240 18.72 16.38 9.90
CA GLN A 240 18.55 17.80 10.22
C GLN A 240 17.31 17.97 11.11
N GLY A 241 17.41 18.78 12.16
CA GLY A 241 16.26 19.21 12.96
C GLY A 241 15.62 20.47 12.39
N ALA A 242 14.32 20.66 12.65
CA ALA A 242 13.64 21.90 12.25
C ALA A 242 14.21 23.13 12.99
N ASP A 243 14.35 24.26 12.31
CA ASP A 243 14.66 25.54 12.94
C ASP A 243 13.37 26.13 13.54
N PRO A 244 13.27 26.25 14.88
CA PRO A 244 12.01 26.64 15.53
C PRO A 244 11.57 28.08 15.22
N LYS A 245 12.45 28.92 14.65
CA LYS A 245 12.15 30.32 14.32
C LYS A 245 12.02 30.58 12.83
N LYS A 246 12.59 29.71 12.00
CA LYS A 246 12.67 29.94 10.54
C LYS A 246 11.98 28.87 9.71
N ASP A 247 11.65 27.72 10.30
CA ASP A 247 10.89 26.71 9.59
C ASP A 247 9.47 27.21 9.30
N SER A 248 9.18 27.43 8.02
CA SER A 248 7.85 27.81 7.56
C SER A 248 6.85 26.64 7.55
N GLY A 249 7.32 25.41 7.79
CA GLY A 249 6.58 24.17 7.63
C GLY A 249 6.29 23.80 6.18
N ARG A 250 6.94 24.47 5.21
CA ARG A 250 6.76 24.26 3.76
C ARG A 250 7.95 23.53 3.17
N ASP A 251 7.71 22.53 2.35
CA ASP A 251 8.71 21.74 1.62
C ASP A 251 9.24 22.49 0.38
N VAL A 252 9.54 23.78 0.51
CA VAL A 252 10.04 24.61 -0.57
C VAL A 252 11.55 24.80 -0.45
N VAL A 253 12.20 25.06 -1.58
CA VAL A 253 13.67 25.19 -1.63
C VAL A 253 14.23 26.26 -0.70
N GLN A 254 13.48 27.35 -0.50
CA GLN A 254 13.85 28.45 0.41
C GLN A 254 13.83 28.03 1.89
N ASN A 255 13.07 26.97 2.23
CA ASN A 255 12.93 26.43 3.58
C ASN A 255 13.82 25.21 3.83
N PHE A 256 14.51 24.69 2.80
CA PHE A 256 15.27 23.44 2.84
C PHE A 256 16.17 23.28 4.08
N ARG A 257 16.95 24.32 4.40
CA ARG A 257 17.92 24.31 5.52
C ARG A 257 17.28 24.44 6.92
N PHE A 258 15.97 24.66 6.96
CA PHE A 258 15.21 24.87 8.20
C PHE A 258 14.23 23.73 8.48
N LEU A 259 13.99 22.83 7.52
CA LEU A 259 13.08 21.70 7.68
C LEU A 259 13.71 20.54 8.43
N GLU A 260 12.90 19.79 9.18
CA GLU A 260 13.33 18.51 9.71
C GLU A 260 13.44 17.46 8.59
N GLY A 261 14.47 16.60 8.64
CA GLY A 261 14.52 15.40 7.80
C GLY A 261 15.90 14.82 7.60
N ASN A 262 15.97 13.65 6.97
CA ASN A 262 17.26 13.03 6.59
C ASN A 262 17.86 13.74 5.38
N VAL A 263 19.12 14.16 5.50
CA VAL A 263 19.84 14.91 4.47
C VAL A 263 20.86 14.02 3.78
N TYR A 264 20.88 14.10 2.45
CA TYR A 264 21.80 13.34 1.60
C TYR A 264 22.61 14.30 0.73
N LYS A 265 23.92 14.10 0.68
CA LYS A 265 24.80 14.80 -0.26
C LYS A 265 24.89 14.02 -1.57
N VAL A 266 24.76 14.73 -2.69
CA VAL A 266 25.09 14.19 -4.02
C VAL A 266 26.62 14.11 -4.14
N ARG A 267 27.18 12.91 -4.38
CA ARG A 267 28.64 12.68 -4.37
C ARG A 267 29.35 13.34 -5.55
N SER A 268 28.72 13.30 -6.73
CA SER A 268 29.30 13.81 -7.98
C SER A 268 28.23 14.47 -8.85
N GLY A 269 28.56 15.63 -9.40
CA GLY A 269 27.60 16.44 -10.17
C GLY A 269 26.53 17.07 -9.28
N PHE A 270 25.42 17.45 -9.90
CA PHE A 270 24.28 18.11 -9.24
C PHE A 270 22.97 17.55 -9.79
N ALA A 271 22.01 17.33 -8.88
CA ALA A 271 20.65 16.90 -9.22
C ALA A 271 19.80 17.99 -9.91
N GLY A 272 20.33 19.21 -10.00
CA GLY A 272 19.57 20.41 -10.34
C GLY A 272 18.79 20.94 -9.15
N GLY A 273 18.54 22.25 -9.15
CA GLY A 273 17.81 22.92 -8.08
C GLY A 273 16.32 22.59 -8.07
N ASP A 274 15.74 22.48 -6.87
CA ASP A 274 14.30 22.36 -6.64
C ASP A 274 13.63 21.18 -7.38
N ARG A 275 14.31 20.03 -7.42
CA ARG A 275 13.85 18.82 -8.11
C ARG A 275 13.30 17.80 -7.16
N ASN A 276 12.24 17.12 -7.58
CA ASN A 276 11.78 15.90 -6.92
C ASN A 276 12.66 14.72 -7.36
N CYS A 277 13.02 13.88 -6.40
CA CYS A 277 13.84 12.69 -6.60
C CYS A 277 13.26 11.52 -5.82
N LEU A 278 13.39 10.32 -6.35
CA LEU A 278 13.18 9.08 -5.60
C LEU A 278 14.53 8.62 -5.08
N ILE A 279 14.68 8.52 -3.76
CA ILE A 279 15.90 8.01 -3.13
C ILE A 279 15.65 6.61 -2.61
N ALA A 280 16.66 5.74 -2.67
CA ALA A 280 16.57 4.37 -2.20
C ALA A 280 17.95 3.74 -1.96
N THR A 281 17.94 2.52 -1.42
CA THR A 281 19.10 1.63 -1.39
C THR A 281 19.53 1.23 -2.81
N ALA A 282 20.78 0.79 -2.97
CA ALA A 282 21.28 0.29 -4.25
C ALA A 282 20.48 -0.94 -4.74
N ASP A 283 20.14 -1.86 -3.81
CA ASP A 283 19.37 -3.07 -4.11
C ASP A 283 17.99 -2.75 -4.68
N PHE A 284 17.35 -1.68 -4.21
CA PHE A 284 16.08 -1.25 -4.79
C PHE A 284 16.23 -0.88 -6.27
N PHE A 285 17.34 -0.27 -6.67
CA PHE A 285 17.60 0.07 -8.08
C PHE A 285 18.28 -1.05 -8.88
N ALA A 286 18.62 -2.18 -8.25
CA ALA A 286 19.13 -3.35 -8.95
C ALA A 286 18.08 -3.88 -9.92
N GLY A 287 18.50 -4.24 -11.13
CA GLY A 287 17.60 -4.69 -12.21
C GLY A 287 16.71 -3.60 -12.82
N ARG A 288 16.63 -2.41 -12.22
CA ARG A 288 15.92 -1.26 -12.80
C ARG A 288 16.83 -0.54 -13.79
N GLN A 289 16.34 -0.24 -14.99
CA GLN A 289 17.02 0.66 -15.93
C GLN A 289 16.25 1.97 -16.00
N VAL A 290 16.94 3.11 -15.90
CA VAL A 290 16.28 4.42 -16.04
C VAL A 290 15.99 4.68 -17.51
N LEU A 291 14.72 4.92 -17.83
CA LEU A 291 14.26 5.18 -19.19
C LEU A 291 14.29 6.67 -19.49
N LYS A 292 14.55 7.03 -20.76
CA LYS A 292 14.50 8.42 -21.18
C LYS A 292 13.07 8.92 -21.20
N VAL A 293 12.79 9.92 -20.37
CA VAL A 293 11.51 10.63 -20.36
C VAL A 293 11.64 11.88 -21.25
N GLY A 294 11.12 11.77 -22.47
CA GLY A 294 10.93 12.92 -23.35
C GLY A 294 9.75 13.75 -22.85
N ARG A 295 10.05 14.86 -22.16
CA ARG A 295 9.02 15.80 -21.70
C ARG A 295 8.31 16.40 -22.90
N SER A 296 6.99 16.29 -22.94
CA SER A 296 6.17 17.14 -23.79
C SER A 296 6.10 18.50 -23.07
N PHE A 297 7.11 19.35 -23.27
CA PHE A 297 7.03 20.76 -22.86
C PHE A 297 5.97 21.44 -23.72
N ALA A 298 4.72 21.26 -23.32
CA ALA A 298 3.64 22.02 -23.86
C ALA A 298 2.93 22.67 -22.68
N SER A 299 3.46 23.85 -22.32
CA SER A 299 2.67 24.96 -21.77
C SER A 299 1.47 25.34 -22.66
N SER A 300 1.29 24.65 -23.79
CA SER A 300 0.06 24.60 -24.55
C SER A 300 -0.55 23.19 -24.49
N SER A 301 -1.66 23.10 -23.78
CA SER A 301 -2.66 22.03 -23.75
C SER A 301 -3.26 21.62 -25.11
N LYS A 302 -2.50 21.71 -26.22
CA LYS A 302 -2.98 21.53 -27.60
C LYS A 302 -2.58 20.20 -28.25
N ALA A 303 -1.53 19.52 -27.79
CA ALA A 303 -1.20 18.19 -28.30
C ALA A 303 -2.13 17.15 -27.64
N GLY A 304 -3.34 17.03 -28.18
CA GLY A 304 -4.25 15.94 -27.84
C GLY A 304 -3.63 14.58 -28.15
N CYS A 305 -4.12 13.50 -27.53
CA CYS A 305 -3.67 12.17 -27.90
C CYS A 305 -4.10 11.82 -29.33
N SER A 306 -3.32 10.93 -29.98
CA SER A 306 -3.67 10.38 -31.29
C SER A 306 -5.11 9.84 -31.29
N PRO A 307 -5.91 10.08 -32.35
CA PRO A 307 -7.23 9.49 -32.51
C PRO A 307 -7.24 7.96 -32.31
N SER A 308 -6.17 7.27 -32.73
CA SER A 308 -6.03 5.82 -32.56
C SER A 308 -5.94 5.41 -31.09
N TYR A 309 -5.19 6.14 -30.26
CA TYR A 309 -5.10 5.90 -28.82
C TYR A 309 -6.43 6.16 -28.15
N ARG A 310 -7.09 7.28 -28.48
CA ARG A 310 -8.40 7.62 -27.94
C ARG A 310 -9.41 6.51 -28.21
N GLN A 311 -9.57 6.11 -29.47
CA GLN A 311 -10.52 5.06 -29.84
C GLN A 311 -10.23 3.72 -29.16
N ARG A 312 -8.94 3.33 -29.07
CA ARG A 312 -8.54 2.07 -28.42
C ARG A 312 -8.91 2.10 -26.93
N ILE A 313 -8.65 3.22 -26.24
CA ILE A 313 -8.96 3.38 -24.82
C ILE A 313 -10.48 3.43 -24.59
N GLU A 314 -11.23 4.18 -25.39
CA GLU A 314 -12.69 4.27 -25.29
C GLU A 314 -13.36 2.89 -25.44
N ARG A 315 -12.89 2.07 -26.38
CA ARG A 315 -13.36 0.68 -26.57
C ARG A 315 -13.02 -0.19 -25.36
N LEU A 316 -11.77 -0.17 -24.91
CA LEU A 316 -11.33 -0.96 -23.74
C LEU A 316 -12.09 -0.60 -22.46
N ARG A 317 -12.45 0.67 -22.30
CA ARG A 317 -13.10 1.18 -21.08
C ARG A 317 -14.61 1.26 -21.18
N ALA A 318 -15.18 0.98 -22.36
CA ALA A 318 -16.60 1.15 -22.65
C ALA A 318 -17.14 2.51 -22.14
N ARG A 319 -16.37 3.58 -22.37
CA ARG A 319 -16.62 4.92 -21.84
C ARG A 319 -15.94 5.96 -22.71
N LYS A 320 -16.65 7.02 -23.10
CA LYS A 320 -16.08 8.08 -23.96
C LYS A 320 -15.02 8.86 -23.20
N VAL A 321 -13.94 9.21 -23.89
CA VAL A 321 -12.93 10.15 -23.40
C VAL A 321 -13.43 11.54 -23.77
N VAL A 322 -13.43 12.49 -22.85
CA VAL A 322 -13.80 13.89 -23.13
C VAL A 322 -12.58 14.79 -23.24
N ARG A 323 -11.50 14.46 -22.51
CA ARG A 323 -10.22 15.16 -22.55
C ARG A 323 -9.07 14.17 -22.60
N CYS A 324 -8.04 14.48 -23.36
CA CYS A 324 -6.88 13.61 -23.53
C CYS A 324 -5.62 14.43 -23.81
N VAL A 325 -4.58 14.25 -23.00
CA VAL A 325 -3.32 15.01 -23.09
C VAL A 325 -2.13 14.06 -23.05
N LEU A 326 -1.15 14.27 -23.92
CA LEU A 326 0.15 13.60 -23.84
C LEU A 326 1.01 14.28 -22.75
N LEU A 327 1.34 13.55 -21.68
CA LEU A 327 2.20 14.05 -20.61
C LEU A 327 3.68 13.91 -20.97
N ALA A 328 4.07 12.73 -21.44
CA ALA A 328 5.46 12.43 -21.80
C ALA A 328 5.54 11.27 -22.80
N ARG A 329 6.70 11.19 -23.47
CA ARG A 329 7.14 9.96 -24.14
C ARG A 329 8.18 9.28 -23.28
N VAL A 330 8.04 7.98 -23.08
CA VAL A 330 9.01 7.13 -22.37
C VAL A 330 9.50 6.10 -23.37
N GLU A 331 10.68 6.34 -23.96
CA GLU A 331 11.16 5.59 -25.12
C GLU A 331 10.09 5.49 -26.24
N ASN A 332 9.63 4.28 -26.57
CA ASN A 332 8.59 4.00 -27.57
C ASN A 332 7.15 4.01 -27.00
N GLN A 333 6.97 4.39 -25.73
CA GLN A 333 5.68 4.43 -25.05
C GLN A 333 5.20 5.87 -24.85
N SER A 334 3.90 6.05 -24.70
CA SER A 334 3.26 7.35 -24.45
C SER A 334 2.55 7.35 -23.10
N VAL A 335 2.85 8.32 -22.24
CA VAL A 335 2.09 8.55 -21.00
C VAL A 335 1.03 9.60 -21.28
N LEU A 336 -0.24 9.22 -21.12
CA LEU A 336 -1.39 10.06 -21.38
C LEU A 336 -2.17 10.32 -20.10
N ALA A 337 -2.75 11.50 -19.96
CA ALA A 337 -3.77 11.81 -18.96
C ALA A 337 -5.11 12.01 -19.67
N LEU A 338 -6.15 11.30 -19.21
CA LEU A 338 -7.48 11.33 -19.80
C LEU A 338 -8.54 11.63 -18.75
N GLU A 339 -9.56 12.36 -19.19
CA GLU A 339 -10.84 12.49 -18.48
C GLU A 339 -11.89 11.74 -19.30
N PHE A 340 -12.69 10.91 -18.62
CA PHE A 340 -13.82 10.24 -19.23
C PHE A 340 -15.11 11.05 -19.04
N GLU A 341 -16.10 10.80 -19.91
CA GLU A 341 -17.44 11.34 -19.75
C GLU A 341 -17.95 11.05 -18.33
N ARG A 342 -18.54 12.04 -17.66
CA ARG A 342 -19.05 11.86 -16.29
C ARG A 342 -20.30 10.98 -16.30
N ARG A 343 -20.42 10.14 -15.28
CA ARG A 343 -21.64 9.39 -14.96
C ARG A 343 -22.10 9.81 -13.55
N PRO A 344 -23.40 9.68 -13.21
CA PRO A 344 -23.88 10.08 -11.90
C PRO A 344 -23.10 9.41 -10.78
N LYS A 345 -22.44 10.21 -9.92
CA LYS A 345 -21.57 9.75 -8.81
C LYS A 345 -20.36 8.90 -9.24
N ASP A 346 -19.98 9.00 -10.51
CA ASP A 346 -18.87 8.25 -11.12
C ASP A 346 -18.13 9.19 -12.08
N ALA A 347 -17.26 10.03 -11.52
CA ALA A 347 -16.26 10.77 -12.29
C ALA A 347 -14.98 9.93 -12.38
N LEU A 348 -14.33 9.92 -13.54
CA LEU A 348 -13.13 9.14 -13.75
C LEU A 348 -12.12 9.90 -14.60
N ALA A 349 -10.92 10.04 -14.05
CA ALA A 349 -9.73 10.39 -14.80
C ALA A 349 -8.75 9.21 -14.76
N THR A 350 -7.79 9.18 -15.68
CA THR A 350 -6.73 8.16 -15.66
C THR A 350 -5.43 8.71 -16.19
N VAL A 351 -4.32 8.23 -15.62
CA VAL A 351 -3.02 8.26 -16.29
C VAL A 351 -2.79 6.88 -16.87
N VAL A 352 -2.47 6.80 -18.16
CA VAL A 352 -2.23 5.53 -18.85
C VAL A 352 -0.89 5.57 -19.55
N LEU A 353 -0.12 4.49 -19.39
CA LEU A 353 1.04 4.21 -20.22
C LEU A 353 0.57 3.37 -21.41
N VAL A 354 0.74 3.89 -22.62
CA VAL A 354 0.38 3.22 -23.87
C VAL A 354 1.66 2.77 -24.56
N GLY A 355 1.88 1.46 -24.60
CA GLY A 355 2.89 0.83 -25.44
C GLY A 355 2.30 0.27 -26.74
N PRO A 356 3.13 -0.38 -27.57
CA PRO A 356 2.68 -1.02 -28.80
C PRO A 356 1.60 -2.08 -28.53
N GLU A 357 1.88 -2.99 -27.60
CA GLU A 357 1.03 -4.17 -27.35
C GLU A 357 0.07 -3.96 -26.17
N HIS A 358 0.52 -3.29 -25.11
CA HIS A 358 -0.21 -3.21 -23.85
C HIS A 358 -0.45 -1.78 -23.38
N GLN A 359 -1.45 -1.64 -22.52
CA GLN A 359 -1.70 -0.43 -21.76
C GLN A 359 -1.73 -0.73 -20.28
N THR A 360 -1.21 0.19 -19.48
CA THR A 360 -1.25 0.13 -18.03
C THR A 360 -1.93 1.37 -17.48
N PHE A 361 -3.02 1.17 -16.73
CA PHE A 361 -3.87 2.27 -16.24
C PHE A 361 -3.66 2.55 -14.76
N TRP A 362 -3.49 3.83 -14.41
CA TRP A 362 -3.68 4.36 -13.08
C TRP A 362 -5.00 5.12 -13.06
N ASP A 363 -6.02 4.53 -12.45
CA ASP A 363 -7.35 5.15 -12.39
C ASP A 363 -7.46 6.10 -11.20
N LEU A 364 -8.00 7.29 -11.46
CA LEU A 364 -8.24 8.35 -10.51
C LEU A 364 -9.77 8.55 -10.41
N PRO A 365 -10.47 7.74 -9.58
CA PRO A 365 -11.89 7.92 -9.36
C PRO A 365 -12.13 9.25 -8.64
N GLY A 366 -13.05 10.05 -9.16
CA GLY A 366 -13.46 11.32 -8.59
C GLY A 366 -14.81 11.21 -7.89
N ARG A 367 -15.00 12.04 -6.86
CA ARG A 367 -16.27 12.21 -6.17
C ARG A 367 -16.59 13.68 -6.06
N ASP A 368 -17.63 14.10 -6.78
CA ASP A 368 -18.14 15.46 -6.70
C ASP A 368 -18.69 15.74 -5.29
N ASP A 369 -18.18 16.79 -4.65
CA ASP A 369 -18.69 17.33 -3.37
C ASP A 369 -19.23 18.76 -3.49
N GLY A 370 -19.30 19.30 -4.70
CA GLY A 370 -19.75 20.65 -5.00
C GLY A 370 -18.62 21.67 -5.20
N GLN A 371 -17.40 21.37 -4.74
CA GLN A 371 -16.20 22.21 -4.94
C GLN A 371 -15.06 21.46 -5.61
N SER A 372 -14.95 20.16 -5.33
CA SER A 372 -13.86 19.30 -5.77
C SER A 372 -14.41 18.03 -6.42
N THR A 373 -13.65 17.45 -7.37
CA THR A 373 -13.96 16.12 -7.93
C THR A 373 -12.83 15.14 -7.66
N TRP A 374 -11.59 15.47 -8.05
CA TRP A 374 -10.43 14.57 -7.96
C TRP A 374 -9.40 15.05 -6.95
N ARG A 375 -9.32 16.35 -6.71
CA ARG A 375 -8.42 16.95 -5.74
C ARG A 375 -9.07 18.16 -5.08
N VAL A 376 -8.69 18.42 -3.82
CA VAL A 376 -9.04 19.65 -3.10
C VAL A 376 -8.76 20.87 -3.97
N ASP A 377 -9.76 21.74 -4.09
CA ASP A 377 -9.74 22.99 -4.86
C ASP A 377 -9.50 22.82 -6.37
N ASP A 378 -9.83 21.66 -6.94
CA ASP A 378 -9.79 21.49 -8.39
C ASP A 378 -10.95 22.18 -9.13
N GLY A 379 -11.93 22.72 -8.39
CA GLY A 379 -13.11 23.40 -8.93
C GLY A 379 -14.05 22.45 -9.66
N GLY A 380 -13.93 21.15 -9.39
CA GLY A 380 -14.59 20.12 -10.15
C GLY A 380 -14.01 19.93 -11.55
N HIS A 381 -12.75 20.30 -11.82
CA HIS A 381 -12.14 20.15 -13.14
C HIS A 381 -10.87 19.31 -13.09
N PHE A 382 -10.78 18.28 -13.92
CA PHE A 382 -9.53 17.57 -14.10
C PHE A 382 -8.58 18.45 -14.92
N LYS A 383 -7.42 18.74 -14.34
CA LYS A 383 -6.36 19.56 -14.94
C LYS A 383 -5.14 18.68 -15.28
N PRO A 384 -5.13 18.02 -16.45
CA PRO A 384 -3.98 17.20 -16.89
C PRO A 384 -2.64 17.94 -16.89
N GLY A 385 -2.65 19.26 -17.06
CA GLY A 385 -1.44 20.08 -17.04
C GLY A 385 -0.74 20.12 -15.68
N ASP A 386 -1.45 19.75 -14.61
CA ASP A 386 -0.89 19.69 -13.26
C ASP A 386 -0.15 18.36 -13.02
N LEU A 387 -0.22 17.41 -13.96
CA LEU A 387 0.50 16.14 -13.91
C LEU A 387 1.81 16.21 -14.69
N SER A 388 2.87 15.64 -14.11
CA SER A 388 4.16 15.49 -14.77
C SER A 388 4.78 14.13 -14.49
N VAL A 389 5.46 13.57 -15.49
CA VAL A 389 6.26 12.36 -15.34
C VAL A 389 7.65 12.78 -14.84
N LEU A 390 8.03 12.31 -13.66
CA LEU A 390 9.30 12.61 -13.01
C LEU A 390 10.41 11.73 -13.59
N PHE A 391 10.17 10.42 -13.61
CA PHE A 391 11.11 9.41 -14.10
C PHE A 391 10.34 8.16 -14.50
N ALA A 392 11.01 7.25 -15.20
CA ALA A 392 10.47 5.94 -15.53
C ALA A 392 11.58 4.88 -15.42
N PHE A 393 11.19 3.66 -15.03
CA PHE A 393 12.10 2.52 -14.99
C PHE A 393 11.59 1.37 -15.85
N SER A 394 12.50 0.66 -16.51
CA SER A 394 12.23 -0.71 -16.97
C SER A 394 12.68 -1.69 -15.88
N HIS A 395 11.82 -2.65 -15.53
CA HIS A 395 12.08 -3.72 -14.57
C HIS A 395 11.30 -4.97 -14.98
N GLU A 396 11.98 -6.10 -15.18
CA GLU A 396 11.34 -7.39 -15.52
C GLU A 396 10.31 -7.28 -16.66
N SER A 397 10.66 -6.55 -17.73
CA SER A 397 9.82 -6.28 -18.91
C SER A 397 8.66 -5.30 -18.70
N PHE A 398 8.54 -4.68 -17.53
CA PHE A 398 7.53 -3.68 -17.27
C PHE A 398 8.09 -2.29 -17.06
N THR A 399 7.26 -1.27 -17.34
CA THR A 399 7.59 0.12 -17.09
C THR A 399 6.94 0.60 -15.80
N GLU A 400 7.77 1.06 -14.85
CA GLU A 400 7.35 1.74 -13.61
C GLU A 400 7.44 3.27 -13.82
N LEU A 401 6.59 4.05 -13.14
CA LEU A 401 6.50 5.51 -13.33
C LEU A 401 6.58 6.28 -12.02
N GLY A 402 7.33 7.38 -12.01
CA GLY A 402 7.20 8.45 -11.02
C GLY A 402 6.34 9.57 -11.59
N ILE A 403 5.30 9.98 -10.86
CA ILE A 403 4.37 11.04 -11.27
C ILE A 403 4.31 12.09 -10.16
N ALA A 404 4.39 13.37 -10.54
CA ALA A 404 3.98 14.47 -9.69
C ALA A 404 2.63 14.99 -10.15
N TRP A 405 1.75 15.27 -9.19
CA TRP A 405 0.51 16.00 -9.39
C TRP A 405 0.56 17.26 -8.54
N VAL A 406 0.64 18.41 -9.18
CA VAL A 406 0.61 19.73 -8.52
C VAL A 406 -0.84 20.06 -8.14
N GLY A 407 -1.02 20.71 -7.00
CA GLY A 407 -2.30 21.30 -6.60
C GLY A 407 -2.04 22.58 -5.84
N VAL A 408 -3.10 23.20 -5.33
CA VAL A 408 -3.01 24.50 -4.64
C VAL A 408 -2.09 24.44 -3.43
N GLU A 409 -2.30 23.45 -2.56
CA GLU A 409 -1.56 23.36 -1.30
C GLU A 409 -0.16 22.75 -1.43
N GLY A 410 0.07 21.96 -2.46
CA GLY A 410 1.26 21.12 -2.52
C GLY A 410 1.28 20.21 -3.75
N THR A 411 2.29 19.37 -3.81
CA THR A 411 2.49 18.40 -4.89
C THR A 411 2.44 16.98 -4.33
N SER A 412 1.54 16.14 -4.86
CA SER A 412 1.52 14.70 -4.57
C SER A 412 2.55 14.01 -5.45
N LEU A 413 3.39 13.17 -4.87
CA LEU A 413 4.45 12.44 -5.54
C LEU A 413 4.14 10.95 -5.44
N SER A 414 3.86 10.33 -6.58
CA SER A 414 3.45 8.93 -6.65
C SER A 414 4.45 8.12 -7.45
N TYR A 415 4.88 6.99 -6.90
CA TYR A 415 5.65 5.99 -7.61
C TYR A 415 4.80 4.75 -7.84
N LEU A 416 4.66 4.38 -9.11
CA LEU A 416 3.67 3.46 -9.62
C LEU A 416 4.34 2.21 -10.19
N ARG A 417 3.86 1.03 -9.78
CA ARG A 417 4.32 -0.26 -10.29
C ARG A 417 3.19 -0.98 -11.04
N PRO A 418 3.47 -1.59 -12.20
CA PRO A 418 2.46 -2.29 -12.97
C PRO A 418 2.20 -3.71 -12.41
N LYS A 419 0.94 -4.13 -12.42
CA LYS A 419 0.49 -5.52 -12.20
C LYS A 419 -0.84 -5.73 -12.96
N GLY A 420 -0.93 -6.74 -13.81
CA GLY A 420 -2.17 -7.08 -14.53
C GLY A 420 -2.80 -5.93 -15.33
N GLY A 421 -2.00 -5.13 -16.04
CA GLY A 421 -2.50 -4.01 -16.85
C GLY A 421 -2.95 -2.77 -16.04
N ARG A 422 -2.65 -2.74 -14.74
CA ARG A 422 -2.95 -1.61 -13.86
C ARG A 422 -1.69 -1.15 -13.14
N PHE A 423 -1.61 0.15 -12.88
CA PHE A 423 -0.65 0.71 -11.96
C PHE A 423 -1.19 0.66 -10.54
N PHE A 424 -0.33 0.25 -9.62
CA PHE A 424 -0.54 0.30 -8.18
C PHE A 424 0.43 1.31 -7.58
N LEU A 425 -0.06 2.03 -6.57
CA LEU A 425 0.71 3.02 -5.84
C LEU A 425 1.66 2.28 -4.89
N TYR A 426 2.95 2.29 -5.20
CA TYR A 426 3.98 1.65 -4.36
C TYR A 426 4.51 2.60 -3.29
N ARG A 427 4.67 3.88 -3.63
CA ARG A 427 5.04 4.94 -2.68
C ARG A 427 4.25 6.20 -3.02
N ASN A 428 3.79 6.90 -2.00
CA ASN A 428 3.19 8.22 -2.11
C ASN A 428 3.76 9.13 -1.03
N ASP A 429 4.26 10.28 -1.43
CA ASP A 429 4.71 11.33 -0.54
C ASP A 429 4.08 12.65 -0.97
N TYR A 430 4.19 13.68 -0.13
CA TYR A 430 3.60 14.98 -0.39
C TYR A 430 4.61 16.08 -0.13
N ARG A 431 4.64 17.08 -1.01
CA ARG A 431 5.48 18.26 -0.92
C ARG A 431 4.59 19.48 -0.70
N TYR A 432 4.47 19.94 0.54
CA TYR A 432 3.63 21.09 0.89
C TYR A 432 4.29 22.41 0.50
N HIS A 433 3.58 23.30 -0.19
CA HIS A 433 4.13 24.59 -0.61
C HIS A 433 3.18 25.78 -0.45
N ALA A 434 1.95 25.58 0.02
CA ALA A 434 1.00 26.67 0.23
C ALA A 434 1.49 27.70 1.27
N PRO A 435 1.09 28.97 1.12
CA PRO A 435 1.19 29.93 2.20
C PRO A 435 0.34 29.49 3.40
N ARG A 436 0.91 29.52 4.60
CA ARG A 436 0.15 29.49 5.85
C ARG A 436 -0.42 30.87 6.15
#